data_AF-H0AE06-F1
#
_entry.id   AF-H0AE06-F1
#
_cell.length_a   1.000
_cell.length_b   1.000
_cell.length_c   1.000
_cell.angle_alpha   90.00
_cell.angle_beta   90.00
_cell.angle_gamma   90.00
#
_symmetry.space_group_name_H-M   'P 1'
#
loop_
_entity.id
_entity.type
_entity.pdbx_description
1 polymer ?
#
loop_
_entity_poly.entity_id
_entity_poly.type
_entity_poly.pdbx_seq_one_letter_code
_entity_poly.pdbx_strand_id
1 'polypeptide(L)'
;MSDSEEEIMNSTYIALCKHGYADLTIEKIADESEKGKSNIYYHFDDKKALILDFLDFMKDNLEEEFESLNSSSPEENFDELLDMMLGVEDEEMWDFHRALMEIQGRAQYDEDFEQKFRELDEIVLEKFTETLREMNVERPEDQAELIVSTVQGALTRKLTLENSEGLKKIKEEIKKDI
;
A
#
# COMPACT_ATOMS: atom_id res chain seq x y z
N MET A 1 18.96 0.36 -0.82
CA MET A 1 19.17 -0.62 0.27
C MET A 1 20.24 -1.64 -0.12
N SER A 2 20.79 -2.38 0.85
CA SER A 2 21.57 -3.59 0.58
C SER A 2 20.66 -4.80 0.32
N ASP A 3 21.16 -5.83 -0.38
CA ASP A 3 20.42 -7.10 -0.60
C ASP A 3 19.85 -7.70 0.70
N SER A 4 20.57 -7.50 1.80
CA SER A 4 20.15 -7.98 3.11
C SER A 4 19.00 -7.18 3.71
N GLU A 5 18.95 -5.87 3.50
CA GLU A 5 17.85 -5.03 3.98
C GLU A 5 16.59 -5.28 3.16
N GLU A 6 16.74 -5.46 1.84
CA GLU A 6 15.65 -5.81 0.93
C GLU A 6 14.99 -7.15 1.30
N GLU A 7 15.81 -8.17 1.60
CA GLU A 7 15.28 -9.44 2.10
C GLU A 7 14.48 -9.26 3.40
N ILE A 8 14.97 -8.44 4.33
CA ILE A 8 14.26 -8.16 5.58
C ILE A 8 12.92 -7.45 5.31
N MET A 9 12.87 -6.53 4.35
CA MET A 9 11.60 -5.86 3.98
C MET A 9 10.60 -6.84 3.36
N ASN A 10 11.06 -7.74 2.50
CA ASN A 10 10.22 -8.80 1.93
C ASN A 10 9.70 -9.76 3.03
N SER A 11 10.56 -10.18 3.97
CA SER A 11 10.13 -10.98 5.13
C SER A 11 9.14 -10.22 6.02
N THR A 12 9.30 -8.89 6.12
CA THR A 12 8.38 -8.03 6.88
C THR A 12 7.01 -7.97 6.22
N TYR A 13 6.94 -7.83 4.90
CA TYR A 13 5.71 -7.89 4.12
C TYR A 13 4.97 -9.20 4.39
N ILE A 14 5.65 -10.35 4.22
CA ILE A 14 5.06 -11.68 4.44
C ILE A 14 4.56 -11.83 5.88
N ALA A 15 5.35 -11.41 6.87
CA ALA A 15 4.98 -11.50 8.28
C ALA A 15 3.78 -10.59 8.62
N LEU A 16 3.67 -9.41 8.00
CA LEU A 16 2.52 -8.52 8.12
C LEU A 16 1.25 -9.16 7.56
N CYS A 17 1.30 -9.74 6.36
CA CYS A 17 0.15 -10.44 5.78
C CYS A 17 -0.31 -11.60 6.68
N LYS A 18 0.63 -12.41 7.19
CA LYS A 18 0.30 -13.59 8.02
C LYS A 18 -0.21 -13.27 9.42
N HIS A 19 0.23 -12.16 10.01
CA HIS A 19 0.05 -11.91 11.44
C HIS A 19 -0.65 -10.60 11.78
N GLY A 20 -0.82 -9.69 10.82
CA GLY A 20 -1.20 -8.31 11.09
C GLY A 20 -0.11 -7.56 11.85
N TYR A 21 -0.28 -6.25 11.97
CA TYR A 21 0.68 -5.40 12.68
C TYR A 21 0.60 -5.59 14.20
N ALA A 22 -0.60 -5.78 14.76
CA ALA A 22 -0.80 -5.91 16.21
C ALA A 22 0.03 -7.06 16.81
N ASP A 23 0.04 -8.22 16.14
CA ASP A 23 0.74 -9.42 16.59
C ASP A 23 2.15 -9.58 15.98
N LEU A 24 2.61 -8.62 15.17
CA LEU A 24 3.94 -8.66 14.56
C LEU A 24 5.05 -8.52 15.61
N THR A 25 6.10 -9.33 15.49
CA THR A 25 7.31 -9.28 16.33
C THR A 25 8.55 -9.49 15.47
N ILE A 26 9.72 -9.06 15.94
CA ILE A 26 11.00 -9.30 15.23
C ILE A 26 11.24 -10.80 15.05
N GLU A 27 10.83 -11.62 16.02
CA GLU A 27 10.85 -13.07 15.94
C GLU A 27 10.07 -13.59 14.73
N LYS A 28 8.82 -13.15 14.57
CA LYS A 28 7.96 -13.56 13.44
C LYS A 28 8.50 -13.10 12.10
N ILE A 29 9.13 -11.92 12.03
CA ILE A 29 9.80 -11.46 10.81
C ILE A 29 11.02 -12.34 10.51
N ALA A 30 11.81 -12.68 11.54
CA ALA A 30 12.97 -13.56 11.40
C ALA A 30 12.61 -14.97 10.93
N ASP A 31 11.44 -15.48 11.33
CA ASP A 31 10.93 -16.78 10.88
C ASP A 31 10.61 -16.81 9.37
N GLU A 32 10.40 -15.64 8.75
CA GLU A 32 10.18 -15.46 7.31
C GLU A 32 11.45 -15.05 6.54
N SER A 33 12.61 -14.96 7.21
CA SER A 33 13.89 -14.54 6.62
C SER A 33 14.91 -15.68 6.59
N GLU A 34 15.70 -15.76 5.52
CA GLU A 34 16.79 -16.72 5.42
C GLU A 34 18.04 -16.28 6.21
N LYS A 35 18.14 -14.99 6.58
CA LYS A 35 19.30 -14.42 7.31
C LYS A 35 19.23 -14.56 8.84
N GLY A 36 18.09 -15.01 9.37
CA GLY A 36 17.89 -15.27 10.79
C GLY A 36 17.91 -14.02 11.69
N LYS A 37 17.48 -14.20 12.95
CA LYS A 37 17.16 -13.11 13.88
C LYS A 37 18.29 -12.12 14.16
N SER A 38 19.53 -12.60 14.26
CA SER A 38 20.68 -11.74 14.57
C SER A 38 20.95 -10.69 13.49
N ASN A 39 20.58 -10.97 12.24
CA ASN A 39 20.75 -10.04 11.13
C ASN A 39 19.75 -8.88 11.24
N ILE A 40 18.50 -9.15 11.59
CA ILE A 40 17.48 -8.09 11.76
C ILE A 40 17.90 -7.12 12.87
N TYR A 41 18.37 -7.61 14.02
CA TYR A 41 18.86 -6.72 15.10
C TYR A 41 20.16 -5.98 14.77
N TYR A 42 20.89 -6.40 13.73
CA TYR A 42 22.04 -5.64 13.26
C TYR A 42 21.61 -4.40 12.48
N HIS A 43 20.49 -4.49 11.75
CA HIS A 43 19.96 -3.39 10.94
C HIS A 43 18.94 -2.51 11.68
N PHE A 44 18.17 -3.07 12.62
CA PHE A 44 17.05 -2.37 13.24
C PHE A 44 17.07 -2.47 14.76
N ASP A 45 16.94 -1.32 15.42
CA ASP A 45 16.94 -1.19 16.88
C ASP A 45 15.66 -1.76 17.51
N ASP A 46 14.50 -1.51 16.88
CA ASP A 46 13.20 -1.99 17.34
C ASP A 46 12.20 -2.19 16.19
N LYS A 47 11.00 -2.70 16.55
CA LYS A 47 9.90 -2.93 15.60
C LYS A 47 9.42 -1.63 14.94
N LYS A 48 9.44 -0.49 15.65
CA LYS A 48 8.95 0.77 15.08
C LYS A 48 9.91 1.24 14.00
N ALA A 49 11.22 1.27 14.28
CA ALA A 49 12.25 1.64 13.31
C ALA A 49 12.16 0.78 12.05
N LEU A 50 12.06 -0.55 12.22
CA LEU A 50 11.87 -1.47 11.09
C LEU A 50 10.64 -1.15 10.26
N ILE A 51 9.50 -0.85 10.90
CA ILE A 51 8.25 -0.57 10.16
C ILE A 51 8.30 0.80 9.47
N LEU A 52 8.99 1.78 10.03
CA LEU A 52 9.19 3.06 9.34
C LEU A 52 10.03 2.88 8.06
N ASP A 53 11.11 2.11 8.13
CA ASP A 53 11.93 1.78 6.97
C ASP A 53 11.19 0.89 5.97
N PHE A 54 10.29 0.03 6.46
CA PHE A 54 9.39 -0.76 5.60
C PHE A 54 8.38 0.10 4.84
N LEU A 55 7.86 1.18 5.46
CA LEU A 55 6.99 2.13 4.76
C LEU A 55 7.75 2.90 3.67
N ASP A 56 9.03 3.21 3.88
CA ASP A 56 9.89 3.80 2.84
C ASP A 56 10.12 2.82 1.69
N PHE A 57 10.47 1.57 2.00
CA PHE A 57 10.62 0.52 1.00
C PHE A 57 9.34 0.31 0.19
N MET A 58 8.18 0.32 0.84
CA MET A 58 6.88 0.21 0.17
C MET A 58 6.61 1.38 -0.75
N LYS A 59 6.96 2.60 -0.34
CA LYS A 59 6.83 3.80 -1.16
C LYS A 59 7.69 3.69 -2.42
N ASP A 60 8.97 3.34 -2.26
CA ASP A 60 9.91 3.16 -3.38
C ASP A 60 9.37 2.10 -4.37
N ASN A 61 8.91 0.95 -3.87
CA ASN A 61 8.31 -0.08 -4.72
C ASN A 61 7.04 0.42 -5.44
N LEU A 62 6.20 1.21 -4.76
CA LEU A 62 4.98 1.74 -5.36
C LEU A 62 5.29 2.74 -6.48
N GLU A 63 6.33 3.56 -6.31
CA GLU A 63 6.83 4.44 -7.38
C GLU A 63 7.33 3.63 -8.59
N GLU A 64 8.08 2.55 -8.37
CA GLU A 64 8.54 1.65 -9.45
C GLU A 64 7.36 0.97 -10.18
N GLU A 65 6.37 0.47 -9.42
CA GLU A 65 5.15 -0.11 -9.97
C GLU A 65 4.36 0.93 -10.79
N PHE A 66 4.27 2.18 -10.32
CA PHE A 66 3.65 3.27 -11.06
C PHE A 66 4.38 3.62 -12.36
N GLU A 67 5.71 3.61 -12.37
CA GLU A 67 6.52 3.80 -13.58
C GLU A 67 6.36 2.64 -14.57
N SER A 68 6.05 1.44 -14.07
CA SER A 68 5.82 0.26 -14.89
C SER A 68 4.49 0.29 -15.67
N LEU A 69 3.52 1.10 -15.24
CA LEU A 69 2.23 1.30 -15.92
C LEU A 69 2.44 1.98 -17.28
N ASN A 70 2.54 1.17 -18.33
CA ASN A 70 2.91 1.59 -19.68
C ASN A 70 2.03 0.96 -20.77
N SER A 71 0.78 0.66 -20.42
CA SER A 71 -0.20 0.13 -21.36
C SER A 71 -0.43 1.07 -22.55
N SER A 72 -1.08 0.56 -23.60
CA SER A 72 -1.24 1.29 -24.85
C SER A 72 -2.27 2.41 -24.77
N SER A 73 -3.08 2.47 -23.71
CA SER A 73 -4.09 3.50 -23.49
C SER A 73 -4.13 4.01 -22.05
N PRO A 74 -4.34 5.32 -21.82
CA PRO A 74 -4.49 5.87 -20.47
C PRO A 74 -5.61 5.21 -19.66
N GLU A 75 -6.68 4.76 -20.31
CA GLU A 75 -7.79 4.05 -19.68
C GLU A 75 -7.39 2.66 -19.14
N GLU A 76 -6.50 1.95 -19.83
CA GLU A 76 -5.92 0.68 -19.35
C GLU A 76 -4.99 0.94 -18.16
N ASN A 77 -4.13 1.96 -18.22
CA ASN A 77 -3.29 2.36 -17.08
C ASN A 77 -4.12 2.72 -15.84
N PHE A 78 -5.25 3.40 -16.02
CA PHE A 78 -6.17 3.73 -14.95
C PHE A 78 -6.83 2.48 -14.33
N ASP A 79 -7.20 1.51 -15.18
CA ASP A 79 -7.78 0.25 -14.72
C ASP A 79 -6.78 -0.57 -13.89
N GLU A 80 -5.54 -0.67 -14.37
CA GLU A 80 -4.42 -1.34 -13.69
C GLU A 80 -4.06 -0.63 -12.37
N LEU A 81 -4.03 0.71 -12.36
CA LEU A 81 -3.82 1.50 -11.15
C LEU A 81 -4.92 1.23 -10.11
N LEU A 82 -6.19 1.14 -10.52
CA LEU A 82 -7.27 0.78 -9.60
C LEU A 82 -7.14 -0.66 -9.09
N ASP A 83 -6.72 -1.61 -9.91
CA ASP A 83 -6.47 -2.99 -9.47
C ASP A 83 -5.37 -3.05 -8.41
N MET A 84 -4.26 -2.36 -8.66
CA MET A 84 -3.14 -2.25 -7.74
C MET A 84 -3.56 -1.62 -6.40
N MET A 85 -4.35 -0.55 -6.43
CA MET A 85 -4.72 0.17 -5.21
C MET A 85 -5.85 -0.51 -4.41
N LEU A 86 -6.68 -1.34 -5.04
CA LEU A 86 -7.78 -2.03 -4.37
C LEU A 86 -7.48 -3.50 -4.04
N GLY A 87 -6.53 -4.16 -4.71
CA GLY A 87 -6.21 -5.57 -4.49
C GLY A 87 -7.37 -6.52 -4.82
N VAL A 88 -8.14 -6.20 -5.85
CA VAL A 88 -9.47 -6.76 -6.13
C VAL A 88 -9.49 -8.28 -6.36
N GLU A 89 -8.35 -8.88 -6.68
CA GLU A 89 -8.20 -10.32 -6.95
C GLU A 89 -7.01 -10.96 -6.23
N ASP A 90 -6.43 -10.25 -5.26
CA ASP A 90 -5.23 -10.68 -4.56
C ASP A 90 -5.53 -10.88 -3.06
N GLU A 91 -5.60 -12.16 -2.65
CA GLU A 91 -5.81 -12.53 -1.24
C GLU A 91 -4.66 -12.04 -0.34
N GLU A 92 -3.43 -12.01 -0.84
CA GLU A 92 -2.28 -11.51 -0.09
C GLU A 92 -2.37 -10.00 0.09
N MET A 93 -2.78 -9.27 -0.95
CA MET A 93 -3.02 -7.83 -0.87
C MET A 93 -4.17 -7.47 0.07
N TRP A 94 -5.19 -8.33 0.18
CA TRP A 94 -6.26 -8.17 1.18
C TRP A 94 -5.72 -8.22 2.61
N ASP A 95 -4.90 -9.24 2.92
CA ASP A 95 -4.27 -9.39 4.23
C ASP A 95 -3.28 -8.26 4.51
N PHE A 96 -2.56 -7.82 3.48
CA PHE A 96 -1.67 -6.66 3.56
C PHE A 96 -2.43 -5.36 3.88
N HIS A 97 -3.52 -5.06 3.19
CA HIS A 97 -4.35 -3.89 3.49
C HIS A 97 -4.92 -3.92 4.91
N ARG A 98 -5.25 -5.11 5.42
CA ARG A 98 -5.65 -5.27 6.84
C ARG A 98 -4.52 -4.81 7.76
N ALA A 99 -3.30 -5.31 7.53
CA ALA A 99 -2.13 -4.94 8.32
C ALA A 99 -1.79 -3.44 8.19
N LEU A 100 -1.87 -2.88 6.98
CA LEU A 100 -1.61 -1.47 6.72
C LEU A 100 -2.58 -0.56 7.48
N MET A 101 -3.86 -0.92 7.58
CA MET A 101 -4.84 -0.16 8.37
C MET A 101 -4.54 -0.14 9.87
N GLU A 102 -4.00 -1.23 10.41
CA GLU A 102 -3.56 -1.26 11.81
C GLU A 102 -2.38 -0.31 12.06
N ILE A 103 -1.48 -0.17 11.08
CA ILE A 103 -0.36 0.78 11.12
C ILE A 103 -0.90 2.22 10.97
N GLN A 104 -1.80 2.48 10.03
CA GLN A 104 -2.46 3.78 9.86
C GLN A 104 -3.14 4.27 11.14
N GLY A 105 -3.77 3.37 11.90
CA GLY A 105 -4.35 3.68 13.20
C GLY A 105 -3.35 4.26 14.22
N ARG A 106 -2.04 4.03 14.03
CA ARG A 106 -0.97 4.62 14.86
C ARG A 106 -0.57 6.02 14.42
N ALA A 107 -0.69 6.35 13.14
CA ALA A 107 -0.32 7.66 12.60
C ALA A 107 -1.06 8.82 13.27
N GLN A 108 -2.26 8.57 13.81
CA GLN A 108 -3.02 9.57 14.60
C GLN A 108 -2.34 10.01 15.90
N TYR A 109 -1.35 9.25 16.37
CA TYR A 109 -0.71 9.45 17.68
C TYR A 109 0.83 9.48 17.60
N ASP A 110 1.40 9.31 16.42
CA ASP A 110 2.84 9.17 16.21
C ASP A 110 3.27 9.86 14.91
N GLU A 111 3.99 10.97 15.05
CA GLU A 111 4.37 11.89 13.96
C GLU A 111 5.27 11.21 12.92
N ASP A 112 6.08 10.21 13.31
CA ASP A 112 6.95 9.49 12.36
C ASP A 112 6.10 8.67 11.39
N PHE A 113 5.05 7.99 11.89
CA PHE A 113 4.11 7.26 11.04
C PHE A 113 3.25 8.22 10.21
N GLU A 114 2.81 9.34 10.79
CA GLU A 114 2.06 10.37 10.05
C GLU A 114 2.84 10.86 8.82
N GLN A 115 4.13 11.15 9.00
CA GLN A 115 4.98 11.62 7.91
C GLN A 115 5.12 10.56 6.80
N LYS A 116 5.29 9.28 7.14
CA LYS A 116 5.37 8.21 6.13
C LYS A 116 4.07 8.05 5.34
N PHE A 117 2.91 8.11 6.00
CA PHE A 117 1.63 8.03 5.29
C PHE A 117 1.32 9.26 4.45
N ARG A 118 1.78 10.45 4.87
CA ARG A 118 1.69 11.66 4.06
C ARG A 118 2.45 11.50 2.74
N GLU A 119 3.66 10.97 2.79
CA GLU A 119 4.46 10.74 1.59
C GLU A 119 3.83 9.70 0.65
N LEU A 120 3.29 8.60 1.20
CA LEU A 120 2.54 7.61 0.43
C LEU A 120 1.28 8.21 -0.23
N ASP A 121 0.54 9.03 0.51
CA ASP A 121 -0.68 9.69 0.01
C ASP A 121 -0.37 10.67 -1.13
N GLU A 122 0.70 11.45 -1.00
CA GLU A 122 1.17 12.40 -2.02
C GLU A 122 1.49 11.70 -3.34
N ILE A 123 2.26 10.60 -3.32
CA ILE A 123 2.63 9.88 -4.57
C ILE A 123 1.42 9.20 -5.22
N VAL A 124 0.48 8.68 -4.43
CA VAL A 124 -0.74 8.05 -4.93
C VAL A 124 -1.63 9.11 -5.59
N LEU A 125 -1.85 10.25 -4.93
CA LEU A 125 -2.64 11.36 -5.47
C LEU A 125 -2.02 11.92 -6.74
N GLU A 126 -0.69 12.08 -6.78
CA GLU A 126 0.02 12.54 -7.97
C GLU A 126 -0.19 11.57 -9.14
N LYS A 127 0.00 10.26 -8.91
CA LYS A 127 -0.19 9.26 -9.97
C LYS A 127 -1.61 9.23 -10.53
N PHE A 128 -2.63 9.24 -9.67
CA PHE A 128 -4.02 9.32 -10.13
C PHE A 128 -4.27 10.62 -10.92
N THR A 129 -3.76 11.75 -10.45
CA THR A 129 -3.90 13.03 -11.14
C THR A 129 -3.27 12.99 -12.52
N GLU A 130 -2.07 12.43 -12.66
CA GLU A 130 -1.38 12.26 -13.95
C GLU A 130 -2.18 11.39 -14.91
N THR A 131 -2.61 10.20 -14.47
CA THR A 131 -3.41 9.29 -15.30
C THR A 131 -4.71 9.94 -15.76
N LEU A 132 -5.40 10.68 -14.89
CA LEU A 132 -6.64 11.40 -15.24
C LEU A 132 -6.38 12.55 -16.22
N ARG A 133 -5.24 13.24 -16.13
CA ARG A 133 -4.84 14.25 -17.12
C ARG A 133 -4.61 13.62 -18.49
N GLU A 134 -3.97 12.46 -18.56
CA GLU A 134 -3.75 11.72 -19.81
C GLU A 134 -5.07 11.28 -20.46
N MET A 135 -6.07 10.91 -19.65
CA MET A 135 -7.44 10.62 -20.07
C MET A 135 -8.26 11.88 -20.43
N ASN A 136 -7.71 13.08 -20.25
CA ASN A 136 -8.39 14.38 -20.47
C ASN A 136 -9.63 14.59 -19.60
N VAL A 137 -9.63 14.07 -18.37
CA VAL A 137 -10.71 14.27 -17.40
C VAL A 137 -10.73 15.73 -16.93
N GLU A 138 -11.93 16.31 -16.77
CA GLU A 138 -12.07 17.67 -16.24
C GLU A 138 -11.69 17.71 -14.75
N ARG A 139 -10.92 18.74 -14.34
CA ARG A 139 -10.48 18.94 -12.95
C ARG A 139 -9.83 17.69 -12.34
N PRO A 140 -8.76 17.16 -12.95
CA PRO A 140 -8.18 15.87 -12.59
C PRO A 140 -7.69 15.83 -11.13
N GLU A 141 -7.25 16.95 -10.57
CA GLU A 141 -6.85 17.03 -9.16
C GLU A 141 -8.03 16.78 -8.21
N ASP A 142 -9.18 17.40 -8.46
CA ASP A 142 -10.38 17.22 -7.64
C ASP A 142 -10.95 15.80 -7.79
N GLN A 143 -10.84 15.23 -9.00
CA GLN A 143 -11.30 13.88 -9.29
C GLN A 143 -10.38 12.81 -8.67
N ALA A 144 -9.05 13.01 -8.70
CA ALA A 144 -8.09 12.14 -8.03
C ALA A 144 -8.35 12.09 -6.51
N GLU A 145 -8.54 13.25 -5.88
CA GLU A 145 -8.89 13.35 -4.47
C GLU A 145 -10.14 12.52 -4.11
N LEU A 146 -11.19 12.63 -4.94
CA LEU A 146 -12.42 11.88 -4.76
C LEU A 146 -12.22 10.37 -4.94
N ILE A 147 -11.43 9.95 -5.94
CA ILE A 147 -11.15 8.54 -6.22
C ILE A 147 -10.33 7.93 -5.09
N VAL A 148 -9.22 8.56 -4.70
CA VAL A 148 -8.35 8.07 -3.62
C VAL A 148 -9.13 7.98 -2.31
N SER A 149 -9.92 9.00 -1.98
CA SER A 149 -10.84 8.97 -0.83
C SER A 149 -11.85 7.82 -0.90
N THR A 150 -12.38 7.53 -2.10
CA THR A 150 -13.33 6.44 -2.32
C THR A 150 -12.66 5.07 -2.19
N VAL A 151 -11.44 4.90 -2.73
CA VAL A 151 -10.63 3.69 -2.61
C VAL A 151 -10.31 3.40 -1.15
N GLN A 152 -9.76 4.37 -0.42
CA GLN A 152 -9.44 4.23 1.00
C GLN A 152 -10.71 3.90 1.83
N GLY A 153 -11.80 4.65 1.60
CA GLY A 153 -13.08 4.39 2.28
C GLY A 153 -13.70 3.04 1.93
N ALA A 154 -13.50 2.55 0.71
CA ALA A 154 -13.92 1.23 0.30
C ALA A 154 -13.11 0.15 1.02
N LEU A 155 -11.78 0.22 0.98
CA LEU A 155 -10.88 -0.70 1.68
C LEU A 155 -11.27 -0.82 3.15
N THR A 156 -11.39 0.30 3.87
CA THR A 156 -11.81 0.29 5.29
C THR A 156 -13.14 -0.41 5.50
N ARG A 157 -14.16 -0.09 4.72
CA ARG A 157 -15.49 -0.68 4.87
C ARG A 157 -15.53 -2.16 4.50
N LYS A 158 -14.83 -2.56 3.44
CA LYS A 158 -14.84 -3.94 2.94
C LYS A 158 -14.07 -4.86 3.86
N LEU A 159 -12.89 -4.46 4.31
CA LEU A 159 -12.10 -5.21 5.28
C LEU A 159 -12.84 -5.37 6.61
N THR A 160 -13.46 -4.30 7.12
CA THR A 160 -14.28 -4.37 8.36
C THR A 160 -15.46 -5.36 8.26
N LEU A 161 -16.01 -5.54 7.05
CA LEU A 161 -17.17 -6.40 6.80
C LEU A 161 -16.79 -7.75 6.19
N GLU A 162 -15.49 -8.07 6.06
CA GLU A 162 -14.98 -9.25 5.38
C GLU A 162 -15.65 -9.48 4.00
N ASN A 163 -15.69 -8.41 3.19
CA ASN A 163 -16.41 -8.34 1.93
C ASN A 163 -15.48 -7.94 0.76
N SER A 164 -14.55 -8.81 0.41
CA SER A 164 -13.60 -8.61 -0.69
C SER A 164 -14.27 -8.45 -2.05
N GLU A 165 -15.32 -9.22 -2.33
CA GLU A 165 -16.11 -9.10 -3.56
C GLU A 165 -16.73 -7.69 -3.73
N GLY A 166 -16.93 -6.98 -2.62
CA GLY A 166 -17.40 -5.62 -2.62
C GLY A 166 -16.42 -4.62 -3.24
N LEU A 167 -15.13 -4.93 -3.35
CA LEU A 167 -14.11 -4.07 -3.97
C LEU A 167 -14.24 -4.05 -5.50
N LYS A 168 -14.54 -5.19 -6.14
CA LYS A 168 -14.85 -5.29 -7.59
C LYS A 168 -15.92 -4.30 -7.99
N LYS A 169 -16.99 -4.25 -7.20
CA LYS A 169 -18.09 -3.32 -7.45
C LYS A 169 -17.64 -1.86 -7.34
N ILE A 170 -16.77 -1.53 -6.39
CA ILE A 170 -16.27 -0.16 -6.24
C ILE A 170 -15.42 0.24 -7.46
N LYS A 171 -14.52 -0.63 -7.91
CA LYS A 171 -13.73 -0.42 -9.14
C LYS A 171 -14.64 -0.07 -10.32
N GLU A 172 -15.67 -0.88 -10.55
CA GLU A 172 -16.61 -0.68 -11.66
C GLU A 172 -17.47 0.58 -11.54
N GLU A 173 -17.77 1.05 -10.32
CA GLU A 173 -18.51 2.31 -10.14
C GLU A 173 -17.59 3.52 -10.35
N ILE A 174 -16.35 3.48 -9.85
CA ILE A 174 -15.36 4.55 -10.09
C ILE A 174 -15.17 4.79 -11.59
N LYS A 175 -15.03 3.71 -12.38
CA LYS A 175 -14.83 3.78 -13.84
C LYS A 175 -16.02 4.34 -14.62
N LYS A 176 -17.24 4.34 -14.06
CA LYS A 176 -18.42 4.88 -14.74
C LYS A 176 -18.58 6.39 -14.55
N ASP A 177 -17.99 6.91 -13.47
CA ASP A 177 -18.12 8.31 -13.06
C ASP A 177 -16.97 9.19 -13.59
N ILE A 178 -16.13 8.62 -14.47
CA ILE A 178 -15.00 9.27 -15.15
C ILE A 178 -15.24 9.19 -16.66
#